data_AF-A0A7W0ZAT4-F1
#
_entry.id   AF-A0A7W0ZAT4-F1
#
_cell.length_a   1.000
_cell.length_b   1.000
_cell.length_c   1.000
_cell.angle_alpha   90.00
_cell.angle_beta   90.00
_cell.angle_gamma   90.00
#
_symmetry.space_group_name_H-M   'P 1'
#
loop_
_entity.id
_entity.type
_entity.pdbx_description
1 polymer ?
#
loop_
_entity_poly.entity_id
_entity_poly.type
_entity_poly.pdbx_seq_one_letter_code
_entity_poly.pdbx_strand_id
1 'polypeptide(L)'
;MANPNGNPPTLTPAPLGNTLALRHGAYGRQTTELSEHGRELVEDLLGLPHMSPADRLACEELAALTDFIDRLDRQLADGKLENGRGQARSLLDLRLRASTKLERWLNALGLLPSARAEWSAALGGVGLAADLARRRE
;
A
#
# COMPACT_ATOMS: atom_id res chain seq x y z
N MET A 1 30.79 -3.31 1.47
CA MET A 1 30.70 -2.49 0.24
C MET A 1 31.41 -3.22 -0.88
N ALA A 2 30.79 -3.34 -2.06
CA ALA A 2 31.55 -3.68 -3.26
C ALA A 2 32.53 -2.53 -3.55
N ASN A 3 33.75 -2.86 -3.93
CA ASN A 3 34.85 -1.93 -4.13
C ASN A 3 34.42 -0.80 -5.11
N PRO A 4 34.29 0.46 -4.67
CA PRO A 4 33.80 1.55 -5.52
C PRO A 4 34.70 1.83 -6.73
N ASN A 5 35.92 1.29 -6.74
CA ASN A 5 36.90 1.36 -7.83
C ASN A 5 37.33 -0.03 -8.36
N GLY A 6 36.49 -1.06 -8.22
CA GLY A 6 36.83 -2.42 -8.61
C GLY A 6 36.96 -2.60 -10.13
N ASN A 7 38.13 -3.06 -10.58
CA ASN A 7 38.35 -3.62 -11.92
C ASN A 7 38.34 -5.17 -11.84
N PRO A 8 38.22 -5.91 -12.96
CA PRO A 8 38.10 -7.38 -12.94
C PRO A 8 39.13 -8.12 -12.05
N PRO A 9 40.42 -7.71 -11.97
CA PRO A 9 41.38 -8.35 -11.08
C PRO A 9 41.28 -7.97 -9.59
N THR A 10 40.51 -6.94 -9.21
CA THR A 10 40.33 -6.48 -7.81
C THR A 10 38.94 -6.76 -7.24
N LEU A 11 38.13 -7.54 -7.96
CA LEU A 11 36.84 -8.04 -7.47
C LEU A 11 37.09 -9.09 -6.39
N THR A 12 36.93 -8.69 -5.14
CA THR A 12 36.82 -9.62 -4.02
C THR A 12 35.37 -10.10 -3.90
N PRO A 13 35.13 -11.42 -3.71
CA PRO A 13 33.79 -11.92 -3.41
C PRO A 13 33.22 -11.20 -2.19
N ALA A 14 31.92 -10.91 -2.21
CA ALA A 14 31.24 -10.39 -1.03
C ALA A 14 31.47 -11.36 0.15
N PRO A 15 31.83 -10.86 1.36
CA PRO A 15 31.97 -11.72 2.53
C PRO A 15 30.71 -12.56 2.76
N LEU A 16 30.87 -13.83 3.16
CA LEU A 16 29.76 -14.68 3.60
C LEU A 16 28.98 -13.96 4.71
N GLY A 17 27.68 -13.74 4.50
CA GLY A 17 26.83 -12.98 5.41
C GLY A 17 26.76 -11.46 5.15
N ASN A 18 27.29 -10.98 4.02
CA ASN A 18 27.19 -9.57 3.63
C ASN A 18 25.73 -9.15 3.37
N THR A 19 25.10 -8.55 4.39
CA THR A 19 23.76 -7.98 4.32
C THR A 19 23.73 -6.56 3.76
N LEU A 20 24.89 -5.92 3.54
CA LEU A 20 24.98 -4.54 3.04
C LEU A 20 24.45 -4.38 1.61
N ALA A 21 24.40 -5.48 0.86
CA ALA A 21 23.86 -5.56 -0.50
C ALA A 21 22.47 -6.23 -0.56
N LEU A 22 21.86 -6.56 0.59
CA LEU A 22 20.47 -6.99 0.62
C LEU A 22 19.62 -5.79 0.21
N ARG A 23 19.18 -5.78 -1.05
CA ARG A 23 18.06 -4.95 -1.46
C ARG A 23 16.88 -5.41 -0.60
N HIS A 24 16.44 -4.57 0.34
CA HIS A 24 15.25 -4.86 1.13
C HIS A 24 14.15 -5.33 0.18
N GLY A 25 13.41 -6.38 0.53
CA GLY A 25 12.28 -6.84 -0.28
C GLY A 25 11.21 -5.75 -0.49
N ALA A 26 11.24 -4.68 0.32
CA ALA A 26 10.44 -3.47 0.14
C ALA A 26 10.83 -2.65 -1.11
N TYR A 27 12.07 -2.77 -1.58
CA TYR A 27 12.62 -2.19 -2.81
C TYR A 27 12.98 -3.26 -3.86
N GLY A 28 12.56 -4.51 -3.63
CA GLY A 28 12.59 -5.55 -4.67
C GLY A 28 11.77 -5.08 -5.87
N ARG A 29 12.10 -5.57 -7.08
CA ARG A 29 11.34 -5.25 -8.29
C ARG A 29 9.87 -5.53 -7.98
N GLN A 30 9.06 -4.47 -7.85
CA GLN A 30 7.64 -4.60 -7.61
C GLN A 30 7.13 -5.44 -8.76
N THR A 31 6.79 -6.71 -8.51
CA THR A 31 6.11 -7.50 -9.50
C THR A 31 4.82 -6.76 -9.74
N THR A 32 4.58 -6.35 -10.98
CA THR A 32 3.34 -5.68 -11.39
C THR A 32 2.12 -6.58 -11.12
N GLU A 33 2.35 -7.84 -10.79
CA GLU A 33 1.36 -8.85 -10.48
C GLU A 33 1.04 -8.89 -8.98
N LEU A 34 -0.25 -8.85 -8.66
CA LEU A 34 -0.81 -9.12 -7.33
C LEU A 34 -0.46 -10.54 -6.86
N SER A 35 -0.34 -10.71 -5.54
CA SER A 35 -0.29 -12.04 -4.93
C SER A 35 -1.61 -12.79 -5.18
N GLU A 36 -1.62 -14.11 -4.93
CA GLU A 36 -2.85 -14.90 -4.96
C GLU A 36 -3.91 -14.33 -4.02
N HIS A 37 -3.52 -14.05 -2.77
CA HIS A 37 -4.38 -13.41 -1.78
C HIS A 37 -4.85 -12.02 -2.23
N GLY A 38 -3.99 -11.24 -2.89
CA GLY A 38 -4.36 -9.95 -3.45
C GLY A 38 -5.44 -10.07 -4.53
N ARG A 39 -5.40 -11.10 -5.38
CA ARG A 39 -6.44 -11.35 -6.38
C ARG A 39 -7.75 -11.79 -5.75
N GLU A 40 -7.70 -12.68 -4.75
CA GLU A 40 -8.88 -13.07 -3.97
C GLU A 40 -9.54 -11.84 -3.34
N LEU A 41 -8.76 -10.96 -2.73
CA LEU A 41 -9.24 -9.72 -2.14
C LEU A 41 -9.94 -8.82 -3.17
N VAL A 42 -9.42 -8.71 -4.39
CA VAL A 42 -10.08 -7.93 -5.46
C VAL A 42 -11.46 -8.49 -5.78
N GLU A 43 -11.58 -9.80 -5.93
CA GLU A 43 -12.86 -10.44 -6.25
C GLU A 43 -13.84 -10.35 -5.08
N ASP A 44 -13.38 -10.51 -3.84
CA ASP A 44 -14.19 -10.31 -2.64
C ASP A 44 -14.73 -8.86 -2.54
N LEU A 45 -13.89 -7.87 -2.84
CA LEU A 45 -14.28 -6.47 -2.85
C LEU A 45 -15.31 -6.18 -3.94
N LEU A 46 -15.08 -6.67 -5.16
CA LEU A 46 -16.01 -6.47 -6.28
C LEU A 46 -17.34 -7.22 -6.07
N GLY A 47 -17.38 -8.24 -5.21
CA GLY A 47 -18.59 -8.93 -4.80
C GLY A 47 -19.48 -8.13 -3.84
N LEU A 48 -19.01 -6.99 -3.33
CA LEU A 48 -19.79 -6.17 -2.39
C LEU A 48 -20.97 -5.47 -3.10
N PRO A 49 -22.14 -5.31 -2.44
CA PRO A 49 -23.34 -4.79 -3.10
C PRO A 49 -23.26 -3.37 -3.68
N HIS A 50 -22.32 -2.56 -3.19
CA HIS A 50 -22.14 -1.16 -3.59
C HIS A 50 -20.95 -0.97 -4.54
N MET A 51 -20.27 -2.06 -4.91
CA MET A 51 -19.15 -2.05 -5.84
C MET A 51 -19.62 -2.40 -7.25
N SER A 52 -18.86 -1.94 -8.24
CA SER A 52 -19.12 -2.18 -9.65
C SER A 52 -17.83 -2.59 -10.37
N PRO A 53 -17.92 -3.17 -11.59
CA PRO A 53 -16.74 -3.45 -12.39
C PRO A 53 -15.85 -2.22 -12.67
N ALA A 54 -16.41 -1.00 -12.61
CA ALA A 54 -15.64 0.24 -12.78
C ALA A 54 -14.67 0.47 -11.61
N ASP A 55 -14.91 -0.12 -10.45
CA ASP A 55 -14.09 0.01 -9.24
C ASP A 55 -12.90 -0.97 -9.22
N ARG A 56 -12.76 -1.82 -10.25
CA ARG A 56 -11.72 -2.86 -10.31
C ARG A 56 -10.31 -2.30 -10.11
N LEU A 57 -9.97 -1.21 -10.79
CA LEU A 57 -8.64 -0.59 -10.65
C LEU A 57 -8.38 -0.13 -9.21
N ALA A 58 -9.40 0.45 -8.55
CA ALA A 58 -9.30 0.87 -7.16
C ALA A 58 -9.12 -0.33 -6.20
N CYS A 59 -9.82 -1.43 -6.46
CA CYS A 59 -9.68 -2.68 -5.71
C CYS A 59 -8.27 -3.28 -5.89
N GLU A 60 -7.75 -3.30 -7.11
CA GLU A 60 -6.39 -3.79 -7.42
C GLU A 60 -5.31 -2.97 -6.71
N GLU A 61 -5.44 -1.64 -6.69
CA GLU A 61 -4.52 -0.75 -5.96
C GLU A 61 -4.58 -0.96 -4.45
N LEU A 62 -5.78 -1.16 -3.89
CA LEU A 62 -5.95 -1.48 -2.48
C LEU A 62 -5.32 -2.83 -2.14
N ALA A 63 -5.52 -3.86 -2.97
CA ALA A 63 -4.91 -5.17 -2.79
C ALA A 63 -3.37 -5.12 -2.87
N ALA A 64 -2.82 -4.39 -3.85
CA ALA A 64 -1.38 -4.19 -3.98
C ALA A 64 -0.78 -3.48 -2.76
N LEU A 65 -1.54 -2.56 -2.16
CA LEU A 65 -1.15 -1.85 -0.94
C LEU A 65 -1.17 -2.77 0.29
N THR A 66 -2.18 -3.64 0.42
CA THR A 66 -2.24 -4.66 1.48
C THR A 66 -1.05 -5.62 1.38
N ASP A 67 -0.78 -6.14 0.18
CA ASP A 67 0.39 -6.98 -0.10
C ASP A 67 1.72 -6.28 0.28
N PHE A 68 1.79 -4.98 0.06
CA PHE A 68 2.96 -4.18 0.43
C PHE A 68 3.10 -4.04 1.95
N ILE A 69 2.01 -3.80 2.66
CA ILE A 69 2.01 -3.73 4.13
C ILE A 69 2.44 -5.08 4.71
N ASP A 70 1.93 -6.20 4.21
CA ASP A 70 2.32 -7.53 4.67
C ASP A 70 3.82 -7.79 4.49
N ARG A 71 4.41 -7.34 3.36
CA ARG A 71 5.87 -7.43 3.15
C ARG A 71 6.65 -6.59 4.16
N LEU A 72 6.14 -5.42 4.53
CA LEU A 72 6.77 -4.58 5.56
C LEU A 72 6.65 -5.24 6.93
N ASP A 73 5.47 -5.77 7.28
CA ASP A 73 5.23 -6.40 8.58
C ASP A 73 6.10 -7.66 8.77
N ARG A 74 6.30 -8.47 7.71
CA ARG A 74 7.27 -9.59 7.75
C ARG A 74 8.69 -9.11 8.01
N GLN A 75 9.12 -8.02 7.38
CA GLN A 75 10.47 -7.47 7.60
C GLN A 75 10.64 -6.87 9.00
N LEU A 76 9.59 -6.25 9.55
CA LEU A 76 9.57 -5.75 10.92
C LEU A 76 9.63 -6.91 11.94
N ALA A 77 8.95 -8.03 11.66
CA ALA A 77 8.97 -9.21 12.51
C ALA A 77 10.37 -9.85 12.63
N ASP A 78 11.19 -9.74 11.59
CA ASP A 78 12.58 -10.22 11.57
C ASP A 78 13.55 -9.39 12.46
N GLY A 79 13.06 -8.34 13.14
CA GLY A 79 13.80 -7.55 14.14
C GLY A 79 14.89 -6.64 13.57
N LYS A 80 15.19 -6.71 12.27
CA LYS A 80 16.14 -5.84 11.58
C LYS A 80 15.44 -4.56 11.12
N LEU A 81 15.20 -3.67 12.08
CA LEU A 81 14.57 -2.37 11.83
C LEU A 81 15.48 -1.42 11.03
N GLU A 82 16.78 -1.69 11.02
CA GLU A 82 17.79 -0.85 10.37
C GLU A 82 17.87 -1.10 8.87
N ASN A 83 17.84 -0.03 8.08
CA ASN A 83 18.22 -0.11 6.67
C ASN A 83 19.72 -0.45 6.52
N GLY A 84 20.20 -0.74 5.30
CA GLY A 84 21.63 -0.99 5.02
C GLY A 84 22.61 0.15 5.41
N ARG A 85 22.11 1.27 5.96
CA ARG A 85 22.86 2.40 6.55
C ARG A 85 22.65 2.55 8.07
N GLY A 86 22.03 1.59 8.75
CA GLY A 86 21.82 1.62 10.21
C GLY A 86 20.62 2.45 10.67
N GLN A 87 19.72 2.89 9.78
CA GLN A 87 18.60 3.75 10.16
C GLN A 87 17.36 2.93 10.48
N ALA A 88 17.03 2.79 11.77
CA ALA A 88 15.87 2.04 12.26
C ALA A 88 14.51 2.64 11.87
N ARG A 89 14.47 3.94 11.55
CA ARG A 89 13.22 4.71 11.40
C ARG A 89 12.54 4.54 10.03
N SER A 90 13.27 4.21 8.98
CA SER A 90 12.72 4.32 7.61
C SER A 90 11.64 3.29 7.30
N LEU A 91 11.71 2.07 7.85
CA LEU A 91 10.69 1.03 7.62
C LEU A 91 9.40 1.32 8.40
N LEU A 92 9.52 1.80 9.63
CA LEU A 92 8.37 2.20 10.45
C LEU A 92 7.63 3.39 9.81
N ASP A 93 8.37 4.39 9.32
CA ASP A 93 7.79 5.53 8.60
C ASP A 93 7.08 5.10 7.32
N LEU A 94 7.68 4.16 6.57
CA LEU A 94 7.10 3.63 5.33
C LEU A 94 5.82 2.85 5.60
N ARG A 95 5.81 2.02 6.65
CA ARG A 95 4.63 1.30 7.12
C ARG A 95 3.54 2.27 7.53
N LEU A 96 3.84 3.26 8.37
CA LEU A 96 2.87 4.27 8.80
C LEU A 96 2.22 4.98 7.61
N ARG A 97 3.02 5.40 6.62
CA ARG A 97 2.50 6.00 5.38
C ARG A 97 1.61 5.05 4.59
N ALA A 98 1.99 3.78 4.49
CA ALA A 98 1.18 2.76 3.82
C ALA A 98 -0.15 2.55 4.54
N SER A 99 -0.16 2.48 5.88
CA SER A 99 -1.38 2.38 6.68
C SER A 99 -2.30 3.58 6.50
N THR A 100 -1.78 4.81 6.52
CA THR A 100 -2.57 6.01 6.25
C THR A 100 -3.15 5.99 4.83
N LYS A 101 -2.37 5.55 3.84
CA LYS A 101 -2.88 5.39 2.46
C LYS A 101 -4.00 4.35 2.43
N LEU A 102 -3.85 3.22 3.12
CA LEU A 102 -4.86 2.16 3.18
C LEU A 102 -6.16 2.67 3.79
N GLU A 103 -6.09 3.35 4.94
CA GLU A 103 -7.25 3.96 5.59
C GLU A 103 -8.00 4.91 4.66
N ARG A 104 -7.27 5.73 3.87
CA ARG A 104 -7.87 6.61 2.87
C ARG A 104 -8.62 5.84 1.78
N TRP A 105 -8.03 4.75 1.27
CA TRP A 105 -8.69 3.91 0.27
C TRP A 105 -9.91 3.19 0.85
N LEU A 106 -9.82 2.66 2.07
CA LEU A 106 -10.94 2.02 2.77
C LEU A 106 -12.12 2.99 2.95
N ASN A 107 -11.84 4.26 3.27
CA ASN A 107 -12.86 5.30 3.32
C ASN A 107 -13.41 5.64 1.93
N ALA A 108 -12.55 5.87 0.94
CA ALA A 108 -12.94 6.24 -0.41
C ALA A 108 -13.73 5.14 -1.16
N LEU A 109 -13.58 3.89 -0.73
CA LEU A 109 -14.33 2.74 -1.24
C LEU A 109 -15.55 2.40 -0.35
N GLY A 110 -15.83 3.16 0.72
CA GLY A 110 -17.00 2.87 1.56
C GLY A 110 -16.88 1.53 2.29
N LEU A 111 -15.66 1.04 2.53
CA LEU A 111 -15.42 -0.24 3.21
C LEU A 111 -15.58 -0.09 4.73
N LEU A 112 -15.46 1.13 5.26
CA LEU A 112 -15.73 1.44 6.66
C LEU A 112 -17.21 1.78 6.90
N PRO A 113 -17.83 1.34 8.02
CA PRO A 113 -19.19 1.72 8.37
C PRO A 113 -19.41 3.24 8.45
N SER A 114 -18.42 3.98 8.97
CA SER A 114 -18.44 5.45 9.02
C SER A 114 -18.52 6.05 7.62
N ALA A 115 -17.68 5.59 6.70
CA ALA A 115 -17.69 6.05 5.31
C ALA A 115 -19.03 5.79 4.63
N ARG A 116 -19.64 4.62 4.83
CA ARG A 116 -20.99 4.33 4.29
C ARG A 116 -22.07 5.20 4.91
N ALA A 117 -22.00 5.48 6.21
CA ALA A 117 -22.92 6.38 6.87
C ALA A 117 -22.80 7.81 6.33
N GLU A 118 -21.58 8.29 6.11
CA GLU A 118 -21.31 9.58 5.48
C GLU A 118 -21.85 9.65 4.04
N TRP A 119 -21.63 8.62 3.24
CA TRP A 119 -22.18 8.55 1.88
C TRP A 119 -23.70 8.51 1.88
N SER A 120 -24.29 7.71 2.77
CA SER A 120 -25.74 7.63 2.91
C SER A 120 -26.33 8.95 3.37
N ALA A 121 -25.65 9.67 4.26
CA ALA A 121 -26.02 11.02 4.67
C ALA A 121 -25.85 12.04 3.54
N ALA A 122 -24.80 11.95 2.73
CA ALA A 122 -24.59 12.82 1.56
C ALA A 122 -25.62 12.55 0.44
N LEU A 123 -26.00 11.28 0.25
CA LEU A 123 -26.99 10.88 -0.76
C LEU A 123 -28.44 11.09 -0.27
N GLY A 124 -28.70 10.90 1.03
CA GLY A 124 -30.03 11.00 1.64
C GLY A 124 -30.35 12.38 2.24
N GLY A 125 -29.34 13.14 2.64
CA GLY A 125 -29.45 14.49 3.19
C GLY A 125 -29.22 15.55 2.12
N VAL A 126 -30.31 15.99 1.48
CA VAL A 126 -30.38 17.20 0.64
C VAL A 126 -29.65 17.05 -0.71
N GLY A 127 -30.33 16.70 -1.79
CA GLY A 127 -31.29 17.60 -2.43
C GLY A 127 -30.59 18.48 -3.44
N LEU A 128 -30.19 17.92 -4.60
CA LEU A 128 -29.72 18.71 -5.74
C LEU A 128 -30.70 19.88 -6.01
N ALA A 129 -32.00 19.63 -5.87
CA ALA A 129 -33.05 20.64 -5.99
C ALA A 129 -33.01 21.71 -4.89
N ALA A 130 -32.72 21.36 -3.64
CA ALA A 130 -32.63 22.29 -2.51
C ALA A 130 -31.32 23.08 -2.52
N ASP A 131 -30.22 22.50 -3.00
CA ASP A 131 -28.93 23.18 -3.14
C ASP A 131 -28.92 24.10 -4.38
N LEU A 132 -29.60 23.72 -5.48
CA LEU A 132 -29.85 24.58 -6.63
C LEU A 132 -30.80 25.74 -6.31
N ALA A 133 -31.82 25.51 -5.47
CA ALA A 133 -32.72 26.58 -5.02
C ALA A 133 -31.96 27.62 -4.19
N ARG A 134 -31.07 27.17 -3.29
CA ARG A 134 -30.24 28.04 -2.44
C ARG A 134 -29.19 28.85 -3.21
N ARG A 135 -28.78 28.41 -4.40
CA ARG A 135 -27.84 29.13 -5.29
C ARG A 135 -28.53 30.13 -6.23
N ARG A 136 -29.87 30.17 -6.26
CA ARG A 136 -30.66 31.07 -7.12
C ARG A 136 -31.22 32.28 -6.38
N GLU A 137 -31.14 32.30 -5.04
CA GLU A 137 -31.34 33.50 -4.20
C GLU A 137 -30.03 34.28 -4.06
#